data_AF-A0A395IJU5-F1
#
_entry.id   AF-A0A395IJU5-F1
#
_cell.length_a   1.000
_cell.length_b   1.000
_cell.length_c   1.000
_cell.angle_alpha   90.00
_cell.angle_beta   90.00
_cell.angle_gamma   90.00
#
_symmetry.space_group_name_H-M   'P 1'
#
loop_
_entity.id
_entity.type
_entity.pdbx_description
1 polymer ?
#
loop_
_entity_poly.entity_id
_entity_poly.type
_entity_poly.pdbx_seq_one_letter_code
_entity_poly.pdbx_strand_id
1 'polypeptide(L)' 'MKYIGGTKLDERIIRTDLDPGFQEGRQYGRGKSGGQVRDEYREEYDEGRGGLGRAIQAERQKEEEEYGKGR' A
#
# COMPACT_ATOMS: atom_id res chain seq x y z
N MET A 1 2.36 18.74 11.72
CA MET A 1 2.67 19.97 10.95
C MET A 1 1.39 20.77 10.76
N LYS A 2 1.42 22.11 10.95
CA LYS A 2 0.19 22.93 11.01
C LYS A 2 -0.40 23.32 9.65
N TYR A 3 0.43 23.53 8.63
CA TYR A 3 -0.01 24.19 7.39
C TYR A 3 -0.16 23.26 6.18
N ILE A 4 0.58 22.15 6.13
CA ILE A 4 0.64 21.26 4.96
C ILE A 4 -0.14 19.96 5.19
N GLY A 5 -0.14 19.43 6.42
CA GLY A 5 -0.87 18.21 6.74
C GLY A 5 -2.38 18.39 6.53
N GLY A 6 -3.02 17.44 5.85
CA GLY A 6 -4.45 17.49 5.53
C GLY A 6 -4.81 18.27 4.26
N THR A 7 -3.83 18.89 3.60
CA THR A 7 -4.03 19.51 2.27
C THR A 7 -4.03 18.45 1.16
N LYS A 8 -4.43 18.85 -0.05
CA LYS A 8 -4.42 17.99 -1.23
C LYS A 8 -3.09 18.10 -1.99
N LEU A 9 -2.54 16.96 -2.40
CA LEU A 9 -1.44 16.82 -3.35
C LEU A 9 -1.84 15.73 -4.35
N ASP A 10 -1.81 16.04 -5.65
CA ASP A 10 -2.31 15.17 -6.73
C ASP A 10 -3.70 14.61 -6.41
N GLU A 11 -4.61 15.49 -6.00
CA GLU A 11 -6.01 15.18 -5.60
C GLU A 11 -6.16 14.33 -4.33
N ARG A 12 -5.06 13.92 -3.69
CA ARG A 12 -5.07 13.08 -2.49
C ARG A 12 -4.82 13.89 -1.22
N ILE A 13 -5.56 13.58 -0.17
CA ILE A 13 -5.29 14.15 1.16
C ILE A 13 -4.02 13.52 1.73
N ILE A 14 -3.00 14.33 1.99
CA ILE A 14 -1.74 13.87 2.57
C ILE A 14 -1.75 13.99 4.10
N ARG A 15 -1.07 13.05 4.77
CA ARG A 15 -0.83 13.07 6.22
C ARG A 15 0.66 13.24 6.47
N THR A 16 1.01 14.14 7.37
CA THR A 16 2.40 14.44 7.73
C THR A 16 2.59 14.28 9.23
N ASP A 17 3.62 13.53 9.61
CA ASP A 17 4.06 13.38 11.01
C ASP A 17 5.51 13.85 11.18
N LEU A 18 5.92 14.07 12.42
CA LEU A 18 7.33 14.31 12.75
C LEU A 18 8.07 12.97 12.82
N ASP A 19 9.29 12.96 12.27
CA ASP A 19 10.15 11.80 12.21
C ASP A 19 11.51 12.11 12.89
N PRO A 20 12.14 11.15 13.60
CA PRO A 20 13.44 11.37 14.25
C PRO A 20 14.59 11.71 13.30
N GLY A 21 14.44 11.50 11.99
CA GLY A 21 15.43 11.83 10.97
C GLY A 21 15.80 10.66 10.06
N PHE A 22 16.32 10.96 8.88
CA PHE A 22 16.64 9.95 7.87
C PHE A 22 17.79 9.02 8.31
N GLN A 23 17.68 7.74 7.95
CA GLN A 23 18.74 6.72 8.04
C GLN A 23 18.61 5.77 6.84
N GLU A 24 19.73 5.25 6.34
CA GLU A 24 19.74 4.29 5.24
C GLU A 24 18.87 3.07 5.56
N GLY A 25 18.09 2.64 4.57
CA GLY A 25 17.09 1.57 4.71
C GLY A 25 15.70 2.05 5.11
N ARG A 26 15.54 3.25 5.69
CA ARG A 26 14.22 3.78 6.09
C ARG A 26 13.36 4.23 4.91
N GLN A 27 13.96 4.47 3.75
CA GLN A 27 13.26 4.83 2.51
C GLN A 27 12.48 3.66 1.90
N TYR A 28 12.83 2.42 2.25
CA TYR A 28 12.14 1.24 1.73
C TYR A 28 10.90 0.92 2.56
N GLY A 29 9.85 0.47 1.86
CA GLY A 29 8.66 -0.09 2.49
C GLY A 29 8.99 -1.34 3.30
N ARG A 30 8.25 -1.58 4.38
CA ARG A 30 8.45 -2.71 5.31
C ARG A 30 7.42 -3.83 5.15
N GLY A 31 6.56 -3.75 4.13
CA GLY A 31 5.64 -4.83 3.77
C GLY A 31 6.41 -6.04 3.24
N LYS A 32 5.86 -7.24 3.43
CA LYS A 32 6.44 -8.50 2.92
C LYS A 32 6.65 -8.49 1.40
N SER A 33 5.81 -7.74 0.69
CA SER A 33 5.88 -7.53 -0.77
C SER A 33 6.87 -6.44 -1.20
N GLY A 34 7.55 -5.77 -0.25
CA GLY A 34 8.46 -4.65 -0.47
C GLY A 34 7.81 -3.26 -0.43
N GLY A 35 6.47 -3.19 -0.50
CA GLY A 35 5.71 -1.95 -0.37
C GLY A 35 5.52 -1.47 1.07
N GLN A 36 4.61 -0.51 1.28
CA GLN A 36 4.23 -0.12 2.65
C GLN A 36 3.39 -1.23 3.31
N VAL A 37 3.59 -1.44 4.61
CA VAL A 37 2.83 -2.43 5.40
C VAL A 37 1.32 -2.18 5.32
N ARG A 38 0.91 -0.90 5.33
CA ARG A 38 -0.51 -0.51 5.25
C ARG A 38 -1.17 -0.95 3.94
N ASP A 39 -0.42 -0.97 2.84
CA ASP A 39 -0.97 -1.30 1.53
C ASP A 39 -1.15 -2.81 1.34
N GLU A 40 -0.59 -3.67 2.19
CA GLU A 40 -0.72 -5.12 2.03
C GLU A 40 -2.15 -5.61 2.27
N TYR A 41 -2.82 -5.03 3.27
CA TYR A 41 -4.14 -5.45 3.76
C TYR A 41 -5.28 -4.53 3.31
N ARG A 42 -5.03 -3.66 2.32
CA ARG A 42 -6.03 -2.71 1.83
C ARG A 42 -7.06 -3.41 0.94
N GLU A 43 -8.31 -3.44 1.40
CA GLU A 43 -9.44 -4.06 0.68
C GLU A 43 -9.94 -3.21 -0.49
N GLU A 44 -9.94 -1.89 -0.33
CA GLU A 44 -10.41 -0.95 -1.37
C GLU A 44 -9.42 -0.85 -2.53
N TYR A 45 -9.93 -0.79 -3.75
CA TYR A 45 -9.10 -0.55 -4.94
C TYR A 45 -8.67 0.94 -5.00
N ASP A 46 -7.37 1.19 -5.19
CA ASP A 46 -6.80 2.53 -5.36
C ASP A 46 -5.73 2.46 -6.46
N GLU A 47 -6.04 3.02 -7.62
CA GLU A 47 -5.16 3.01 -8.79
C GLU A 47 -3.82 3.70 -8.50
N GLY A 48 -3.84 4.82 -7.76
CA GLY A 48 -2.64 5.57 -7.37
C GLY A 48 -1.75 4.84 -6.37
N ARG A 49 -2.16 3.67 -5.89
CA ARG A 49 -1.39 2.76 -5.01
C ARG A 49 -1.23 1.36 -5.61
N GLY A 50 -1.40 1.21 -6.93
CA GLY A 50 -1.20 -0.06 -7.63
C GLY A 50 -2.38 -1.04 -7.58
N GLY A 51 -3.59 -0.56 -7.25
CA GLY A 51 -4.82 -1.36 -7.27
C GLY A 51 -5.19 -1.93 -5.90
N LEU A 52 -5.51 -3.22 -5.83
CA LEU A 52 -5.85 -3.93 -4.58
C LEU A 52 -4.61 -4.15 -3.71
N GLY A 53 -4.82 -4.33 -2.39
CA GLY A 53 -3.75 -4.69 -1.48
C GLY A 53 -3.06 -6.00 -1.87
N ARG A 54 -1.73 -6.04 -1.75
CA ARG A 54 -0.91 -7.15 -2.28
C ARG A 54 -1.25 -8.51 -1.69
N ALA A 55 -1.61 -8.57 -0.40
CA ALA A 55 -2.00 -9.83 0.23
C ALA A 55 -3.32 -10.37 -0.36
N ILE A 56 -4.31 -9.48 -0.51
CA ILE A 56 -5.64 -9.81 -1.06
C ILE A 56 -5.53 -10.18 -2.54
N GLN A 57 -4.72 -9.44 -3.30
CA GLN A 57 -4.45 -9.76 -4.71
C GLN A 57 -3.85 -11.17 -4.86
N ALA A 58 -2.85 -11.50 -4.02
CA ALA A 58 -2.20 -12.81 -4.06
C ALA A 58 -3.15 -13.95 -3.62
N GLU A 59 -4.04 -13.69 -2.65
CA GLU A 59 -5.06 -14.66 -2.22
C GLU A 59 -6.05 -14.96 -3.35
N ARG A 60 -6.63 -13.93 -3.98
CA ARG A 60 -7.55 -14.08 -5.11
C ARG A 60 -6.91 -14.83 -6.28
N GLN A 61 -5.65 -14.53 -6.60
CA GLN A 61 -4.92 -15.24 -7.66
C GLN A 61 -4.78 -16.73 -7.35
N LYS A 62 -4.48 -17.09 -6.09
CA LYS A 62 -4.40 -18.50 -5.68
C LYS A 62 -5.75 -19.20 -5.79
N GLU A 63 -6.84 -18.55 -5.37
CA GLU A 63 -8.20 -19.08 -5.49
C GLU A 63 -8.58 -19.32 -6.96
N GLU A 64 -8.27 -18.37 -7.85
CA GLU A 64 -8.51 -18.49 -9.29
C GLU A 64 -7.70 -19.63 -9.92
N GLU A 65 -6.42 -19.77 -9.56
CA GLU A 65 -5.56 -20.86 -10.01
C GLU A 65 -6.05 -22.24 -9.53
N GLU A 66 -6.49 -22.34 -8.27
CA GLU A 66 -7.01 -23.57 -7.70
C GLU A 66 -8.32 -23.99 -8.38
N TYR A 67 -9.26 -23.06 -8.56
CA TYR A 67 -10.52 -23.33 -9.24
C TYR A 67 -10.31 -23.64 -10.73
N GLY A 68 -9.34 -22.97 -11.38
CA GLY A 68 -9.01 -23.19 -12.79
C GLY A 68 -8.39 -24.55 -13.09
N LYS A 69 -7.65 -25.14 -12.14
CA LYS A 69 -7.06 -26.49 -12.28
C LYS A 69 -8.10 -27.62 -12.29
N GLY A 70 -9.34 -27.34 -11.90
CA GLY A 70 -10.44 -28.32 -11.87
C GLY A 70 -11.29 -28.36 -13.15
N ARG A 71 -10.94 -27.60 -14.19
CA ARG A 71 -11.62 -27.61 -15.50
C ARG A 71 -10.79 -28.25 -16.59
#